data_AF-A0A8T3Z8D5-F1
#
_entry.id   AF-A0A8T3Z8D5-F1
#
_cell.length_a   1.000
_cell.length_b   1.000
_cell.length_c   1.000
_cell.angle_alpha   90.00
_cell.angle_beta   90.00
_cell.angle_gamma   90.00
#
_symmetry.space_group_name_H-M   'P 1'
#
loop_
_entity.id
_entity.type
_entity.pdbx_description
1 polymer ?
#
loop_
_entity_poly.entity_id
_entity_poly.type
_entity_poly.pdbx_seq_one_letter_code
_entity_poly.pdbx_strand_id
1 'polypeptide(L)'
;VSMLSLLLAADKVTMRLSLNISTLLAAVMFHLNITSQIPPVGYMTFADKFMIGTYLILLATLASGVLLMRRTEKKDNRKADRIYRSSLLYIPVAAAAVYALLFILQ
;
A
#
# COMPACT_ATOMS: atom_id res chain seq x y z
N VAL A 1 -8.15 -4.64 1.25
CA VAL A 1 -8.45 -3.85 2.47
C VAL A 1 -7.68 -2.52 2.51
N SER A 2 -6.36 -2.50 2.32
CA SER A 2 -5.56 -1.25 2.36
C SER A 2 -6.02 -0.15 1.38
N MET A 3 -6.46 -0.49 0.16
CA MET A 3 -7.02 0.53 -0.75
C MET A 3 -8.37 1.07 -0.30
N LEU A 4 -9.24 0.25 0.30
CA LEU A 4 -10.52 0.70 0.85
C LEU A 4 -10.32 1.61 2.07
N SER A 5 -9.22 1.43 2.82
CA SER A 5 -8.82 2.34 3.90
C SER A 5 -8.59 3.78 3.42
N LEU A 6 -8.33 4.02 2.13
CA LEU A 6 -8.24 5.37 1.57
C LEU A 6 -9.59 6.11 1.55
N LEU A 7 -10.71 5.39 1.47
CA LEU A 7 -12.07 5.98 1.46
C LEU A 7 -12.54 6.42 2.84
N LEU A 8 -11.87 5.99 3.93
CA LEU A 8 -12.16 6.49 5.26
C LEU A 8 -11.74 7.97 5.39
N ALA A 9 -12.64 8.78 5.93
CA ALA A 9 -12.45 10.21 6.14
C ALA A 9 -11.13 10.52 6.87
N ALA A 10 -10.54 11.68 6.53
CA ALA A 10 -9.26 12.15 7.05
C ALA A 10 -9.22 12.32 8.59
N ASP A 11 -10.37 12.32 9.26
CA ASP A 11 -10.49 12.37 10.73
C ASP A 11 -10.14 11.03 11.41
N LYS A 12 -10.24 9.91 10.67
CA LYS A 12 -9.97 8.56 11.19
C LYS A 12 -8.59 8.03 10.79
N VAL A 13 -7.55 8.88 10.80
CA VAL A 13 -6.20 8.50 10.35
C VAL A 13 -5.62 7.33 11.15
N THR A 14 -5.83 7.29 12.47
CA THR A 14 -5.35 6.20 13.33
C THR A 14 -5.94 4.85 12.92
N MET A 15 -7.25 4.81 12.64
CA MET A 15 -7.93 3.59 12.16
C MET A 15 -7.37 3.15 10.80
N ARG A 16 -7.09 4.11 9.90
CA ARG A 16 -6.51 3.83 8.58
C ARG A 16 -5.11 3.23 8.68
N LEU A 17 -4.29 3.78 9.58
CA LEU A 17 -2.95 3.26 9.90
C LEU A 17 -3.02 1.84 10.44
N SER A 18 -3.87 1.58 11.44
CA SER A 18 -4.03 0.24 12.00
C SER A 18 -4.46 -0.79 10.96
N LEU A 19 -5.39 -0.44 10.07
CA LEU A 19 -5.83 -1.31 8.96
C LEU A 19 -4.72 -1.56 7.93
N ASN A 20 -3.90 -0.55 7.63
CA ASN A 20 -2.78 -0.71 6.71
C ASN A 20 -1.67 -1.59 7.30
N ILE A 21 -1.36 -1.42 8.59
CA ILE A 21 -0.37 -2.24 9.31
C ILE A 21 -0.84 -3.70 9.37
N SER A 22 -2.10 -3.97 9.71
CA SER A 22 -2.62 -5.34 9.75
C SER A 22 -2.65 -5.98 8.35
N THR A 23 -2.97 -5.21 7.31
CA THR A 23 -2.92 -5.69 5.92
C THR A 23 -1.48 -6.03 5.50
N LEU A 24 -0.50 -5.21 5.91
CA LEU A 24 0.92 -5.48 5.62
C LEU A 24 1.38 -6.77 6.31
N LEU A 25 1.04 -6.95 7.58
CA LEU A 25 1.36 -8.17 8.32
C LEU A 25 0.72 -9.41 7.66
N ALA A 26 -0.55 -9.30 7.26
CA ALA A 26 -1.25 -10.39 6.55
C ALA A 26 -0.58 -10.73 5.21
N ALA A 27 -0.13 -9.72 4.46
CA ALA A 27 0.59 -9.94 3.20
C ALA A 27 1.94 -10.65 3.41
N VAL A 28 2.69 -10.29 4.46
CA VAL A 28 3.94 -10.96 4.82
C VAL A 28 3.70 -12.42 5.21
N MET A 29 2.70 -12.67 6.05
CA MET A 29 2.29 -14.02 6.44
C MET A 29 1.90 -14.87 5.23
N PHE A 30 1.16 -14.28 4.29
CA PHE A 30 0.79 -14.94 3.04
C PHE A 30 2.00 -15.25 2.16
N HIS A 31 2.97 -14.33 2.06
CA HIS A 31 4.22 -14.59 1.33
C HIS A 31 4.98 -15.79 1.90
N LEU A 32 5.17 -15.80 3.22
CA LEU A 32 5.87 -16.90 3.91
C LEU A 32 5.18 -18.24 3.67
N ASN A 33 3.86 -18.26 3.67
CA ASN A 33 3.08 -19.47 3.41
C ASN A 33 3.22 -19.98 1.97
N ILE A 34 3.31 -19.08 0.99
CA ILE A 34 3.57 -19.45 -0.41
C ILE A 34 5.00 -19.96 -0.56
N THR A 35 5.99 -19.24 -0.02
CA THR A 35 7.40 -19.62 -0.14
C THR A 35 7.70 -20.93 0.56
N SER A 36 6.97 -21.30 1.62
CA SER A 36 7.15 -22.61 2.27
C SER A 36 6.59 -23.79 1.47
N GLN A 37 5.79 -23.54 0.42
CA GLN A 37 5.21 -24.57 -0.45
C GLN A 37 5.97 -24.71 -1.77
N ILE A 38 6.85 -23.75 -2.11
CA ILE A 38 7.61 -23.72 -3.36
C ILE A 38 9.07 -24.08 -3.06
N PRO A 39 9.69 -25.02 -3.81
CA PRO A 39 11.10 -25.31 -3.66
C PRO A 39 11.94 -24.04 -3.88
N PRO A 40 13.01 -23.79 -3.09
CA PRO A 40 13.83 -22.60 -3.25
C PRO A 40 14.52 -22.63 -4.62
N VAL A 41 14.11 -21.73 -5.51
CA VAL A 41 14.68 -21.55 -6.85
C VAL A 41 15.56 -20.30 -6.87
N GLY A 42 16.69 -20.36 -7.57
CA GLY A 42 17.67 -19.25 -7.64
C GLY A 42 17.28 -18.10 -8.56
N TYR A 43 16.09 -18.14 -9.16
CA TYR A 43 15.55 -17.08 -10.02
C TYR A 43 14.26 -16.53 -9.43
N MET A 44 13.97 -15.28 -9.78
CA MET A 44 12.83 -14.54 -9.27
C MET A 44 11.53 -15.08 -9.90
N THR A 45 10.68 -15.70 -9.09
CA THR A 45 9.42 -16.28 -9.59
C THR A 45 8.40 -15.18 -9.90
N PHE A 46 7.38 -15.51 -10.69
CA PHE A 46 6.26 -14.59 -10.92
C PHE A 46 5.58 -14.18 -9.60
N ALA A 47 5.48 -15.12 -8.65
CA ALA A 47 4.94 -14.84 -7.32
C ALA A 47 5.79 -13.81 -6.55
N ASP A 48 7.12 -13.91 -6.61
CA ASP A 48 8.02 -12.94 -5.96
C ASP A 48 7.88 -11.54 -6.56
N LYS A 49 7.82 -11.46 -7.90
CA LYS A 49 7.62 -10.21 -8.64
C LYS A 49 6.27 -9.55 -8.26
N PHE A 50 5.20 -10.34 -8.19
CA PHE A 50 3.87 -9.89 -7.79
C PHE A 50 3.84 -9.40 -6.33
N MET A 51 4.51 -10.11 -5.42
CA MET A 51 4.58 -9.75 -4.00
C MET A 51 5.37 -8.46 -3.77
N ILE A 52 6.46 -8.25 -4.49
CA ILE A 52 7.21 -6.98 -4.45
C ILE A 52 6.33 -5.81 -4.88
N GLY A 53 5.56 -5.95 -5.97
CA GLY A 53 4.57 -4.94 -6.38
C GLY A 53 3.55 -4.64 -5.28
N THR A 54 3.04 -5.68 -4.65
CA THR A 54 2.08 -5.56 -3.54
C THR A 54 2.67 -4.83 -2.33
N TYR A 55 3.94 -5.10 -1.98
CA TYR A 55 4.63 -4.39 -0.90
C TYR A 55 4.86 -2.91 -1.21
N LEU A 56 5.21 -2.56 -2.46
CA LEU A 56 5.37 -1.17 -2.86
C LEU A 56 4.06 -0.38 -2.70
N ILE A 57 2.93 -0.98 -3.06
CA ILE A 57 1.60 -0.37 -2.91
C ILE A 57 1.24 -0.20 -1.43
N LEU A 58 1.48 -1.22 -0.61
CA LEU A 58 1.24 -1.17 0.83
C LEU A 58 2.12 -0.13 1.52
N LEU A 59 3.39 0.01 1.12
CA LEU A 59 4.27 1.06 1.61
C LEU A 59 3.76 2.45 1.24
N ALA A 60 3.30 2.64 -0.01
CA ALA A 60 2.74 3.91 -0.45
C ALA A 60 1.46 4.30 0.33
N THR A 61 0.56 3.35 0.61
CA THR A 61 -0.64 3.61 1.42
C THR A 61 -0.30 3.93 2.87
N LEU A 62 0.69 3.24 3.45
CA LEU A 62 1.16 3.49 4.82
C LEU A 62 1.85 4.85 4.93
N ALA A 63 2.75 5.19 3.99
CA ALA A 63 3.42 6.48 3.92
C ALA A 63 2.42 7.64 3.79
N SER A 64 1.40 7.49 2.93
CA SER A 64 0.33 8.48 2.81
C SER A 64 -0.46 8.65 4.11
N GLY A 65 -0.70 7.57 4.87
CA GLY A 65 -1.36 7.62 6.17
C GLY A 65 -0.54 8.42 7.21
N VAL A 66 0.77 8.14 7.29
CA VAL A 66 1.70 8.84 8.20
C VAL A 66 1.83 10.33 7.84
N LEU A 67 1.96 10.66 6.55
CA LEU A 67 2.01 12.04 6.07
C LEU A 67 0.74 12.83 6.41
N LEU A 68 -0.43 12.19 6.31
CA LEU A 68 -1.70 12.80 6.68
C LEU A 68 -1.77 13.05 8.19
N MET A 69 -1.39 12.06 9.02
CA MET A 69 -1.35 12.20 10.48
C MET A 69 -0.48 13.39 10.90
N ARG A 70 0.74 13.47 10.34
CA ARG A 70 1.70 14.55 10.63
C ARG A 70 1.21 15.94 10.17
N ARG A 71 0.34 16.01 9.16
CA ARG A 71 -0.27 17.25 8.66
C ARG A 71 -1.49 17.66 9.46
N THR A 72 -2.30 16.71 9.92
CA THR A 72 -3.46 16.96 10.80
C THR A 72 -3.02 17.54 12.14
N GLU A 73 -1.91 17.05 12.72
CA GLU A 73 -1.34 17.62 13.96
C GLU A 73 -0.87 19.08 13.82
N LYS A 74 -0.55 19.55 12.61
CA LYS A 74 -0.12 20.93 12.34
C LYS A 74 -1.27 21.94 12.13
N LYS A 75 -2.54 21.56 12.33
CA LYS A 75 -3.74 22.43 12.19
C LYS A 75 -3.93 23.13 10.83
N ASP A 76 -3.19 22.76 9.78
CA ASP A 76 -3.32 23.34 8.44
C ASP A 76 -4.38 22.58 7.61
N ASN A 77 -5.64 22.72 8.01
CA ASN A 77 -6.81 21.98 7.47
C ASN A 77 -7.05 22.19 5.96
N ARG A 78 -6.53 23.26 5.34
CA ARG A 78 -6.76 23.54 3.91
C ARG A 78 -5.82 22.80 2.95
N LYS A 79 -4.63 22.38 3.40
CA LYS A 79 -3.66 21.63 2.57
C LYS A 79 -3.76 20.12 2.74
N ALA A 80 -4.28 19.65 3.88
CA ALA A 80 -4.51 18.24 4.14
C ALA A 80 -5.51 17.62 3.13
N ASP A 81 -6.54 18.37 2.76
CA ASP A 81 -7.60 17.91 1.86
C ASP A 81 -7.15 17.75 0.40
N ARG A 82 -6.21 18.61 -0.03
CA ARG A 82 -5.63 18.53 -1.39
C ARG A 82 -4.67 17.35 -1.51
N ILE A 83 -3.89 17.05 -0.47
CA ILE A 83 -3.04 15.86 -0.40
C ILE A 83 -3.89 14.60 -0.32
N TYR A 84 -4.98 14.61 0.45
CA TYR A 84 -5.90 13.48 0.54
C TYR A 84 -6.54 13.12 -0.80
N ARG A 85 -7.01 14.12 -1.58
CA ARG A 85 -7.52 13.92 -2.94
C ARG A 85 -6.44 13.44 -3.93
N SER A 86 -5.23 13.98 -3.86
CA SER A 86 -4.13 13.51 -4.71
C SER A 86 -3.71 12.09 -4.37
N SER A 87 -3.61 11.72 -3.08
CA SER A 87 -3.30 10.35 -2.67
C SER A 87 -4.36 9.34 -3.13
N LEU A 88 -5.63 9.75 -3.19
CA LEU A 88 -6.73 8.91 -3.67
C LEU A 88 -6.64 8.56 -5.15
N LEU A 89 -5.94 9.38 -5.96
CA LEU A 89 -5.71 9.13 -7.38
C LEU A 89 -4.32 8.52 -7.64
N TYR A 90 -3.27 9.08 -7.01
CA TYR A 90 -1.90 8.65 -7.23
C TYR A 90 -1.64 7.22 -6.76
N ILE A 91 -2.20 6.79 -5.63
CA ILE A 91 -1.95 5.47 -5.09
C ILE A 91 -2.55 4.36 -5.96
N PRO A 92 -3.84 4.42 -6.39
CA PRO A 92 -4.38 3.42 -7.31
C PRO A 92 -3.77 3.50 -8.71
N VAL A 93 -3.41 4.69 -9.21
CA VAL A 93 -2.74 4.83 -10.51
C VAL A 93 -1.32 4.25 -10.46
N ALA A 94 -0.56 4.50 -9.39
CA ALA A 94 0.76 3.91 -9.19
C ALA A 94 0.68 2.39 -9.03
N ALA A 95 -0.31 1.88 -8.31
CA ALA A 95 -0.58 0.45 -8.21
C ALA A 95 -0.88 -0.17 -9.58
N ALA A 96 -1.79 0.45 -10.35
CA ALA A 96 -2.13 0.00 -11.70
C ALA A 96 -0.91 0.05 -12.64
N ALA A 97 -0.09 1.10 -12.56
CA ALA A 97 1.13 1.22 -13.35
C ALA A 97 2.19 0.17 -12.99
N VAL A 98 2.37 -0.13 -11.70
CA VAL A 98 3.30 -1.19 -11.24
C VAL A 98 2.84 -2.56 -11.70
N TYR A 99 1.55 -2.88 -11.57
CA TYR A 99 1.02 -4.15 -12.06
C TYR A 99 1.01 -4.24 -13.60
N ALA A 100 0.74 -3.14 -14.31
CA ALA A 100 0.82 -3.09 -15.77
C ALA A 100 2.27 -3.28 -16.27
N LEU A 101 3.25 -2.65 -15.62
CA LEU A 101 4.68 -2.88 -15.89
C LEU A 101 5.07 -4.33 -15.64
N LEU A 102 4.61 -4.92 -14.53
CA LEU A 102 4.85 -6.34 -14.23
C LEU A 102 4.26 -7.28 -15.27
N PHE A 103 3.08 -6.97 -15.80
CA PHE A 103 2.44 -7.73 -16.87
C PHE A 103 3.18 -7.61 -18.21
N ILE A 104 3.72 -6.42 -18.52
CA ILE A 104 4.51 -6.17 -19.73
C ILE A 104 5.90 -6.81 -19.64
N LEU A 105 6.47 -6.94 -18.44
CA LEU A 105 7.77 -7.57 -18.19
C LEU A 105 7.71 -9.10 -18.00
N GLN A 106 6.54 -9.70 -18.22
CA GLN A 106 6.29 -11.13 -18.15
C GLN A 106 6.51 -11.79 -19.51
#